data_AF-A0A2G6X1R0-F1
#
_entry.id   AF-A0A2G6X1R0-F1
#
_cell.length_a   1.000
_cell.length_b   1.000
_cell.length_c   1.000
_cell.angle_alpha   90.00
_cell.angle_beta   90.00
_cell.angle_gamma   90.00
#
_symmetry.space_group_name_H-M   'P 1'
#
loop_
_entity.id
_entity.type
_entity.pdbx_description
1 polymer ?
#
loop_
_entity_poly.entity_id
_entity_poly.type
_entity_poly.pdbx_seq_one_letter_code
_entity_poly.pdbx_strand_id
1 'polypeptide(L)'
;MHPTSRVLILKLWSARPQEIRYVPATEDALSSFEKEFGPIPQDFRWFLASCGGGVVGSEWVDGIEQLAGSHRKHLRERTAGEWKADFFLIGWDGAGNPFGINPATGELVAELEGSDKEVRLLSPSIEAFLLKGIIA
;
A
#
# COMPACT_ATOMS: atom_id res chain seq x y z
N MET A 1 8.33 -11.76 -0.07
CA MET A 1 8.45 -11.60 -1.53
C MET A 1 9.69 -12.31 -2.03
N HIS A 2 9.59 -13.05 -3.13
CA HIS A 2 10.74 -13.76 -3.69
C HIS A 2 11.81 -12.81 -4.27
N PRO A 3 13.12 -13.14 -4.15
CA PRO A 3 14.18 -12.31 -4.73
C PRO A 3 14.04 -12.08 -6.24
N THR A 4 13.63 -13.11 -7.00
CA THR A 4 13.38 -13.00 -8.43
C THR A 4 12.26 -12.02 -8.76
N SER A 5 11.18 -12.03 -7.96
CA SER A 5 10.08 -11.08 -8.09
C SER A 5 10.52 -9.66 -7.78
N ARG A 6 11.37 -9.43 -6.77
CA ARG A 6 11.93 -8.10 -6.48
C ARG A 6 12.69 -7.52 -7.67
N VAL A 7 13.54 -8.33 -8.32
CA VAL A 7 14.29 -7.92 -9.51
C VAL A 7 13.35 -7.59 -10.67
N LEU A 8 12.33 -8.44 -10.90
CA LEU A 8 11.36 -8.22 -11.97
C LEU A 8 10.52 -6.96 -11.72
N ILE A 9 9.97 -6.80 -10.52
CA ILE A 9 9.18 -5.64 -10.11
C ILE A 9 9.99 -4.37 -10.29
N LEU A 10 11.23 -4.31 -9.78
CA LEU A 10 12.07 -3.11 -9.91
C LEU A 10 12.34 -2.75 -11.38
N LYS A 11 12.63 -3.76 -12.22
CA LYS A 11 12.85 -3.58 -13.66
C LYS A 11 11.60 -3.02 -14.34
N LEU A 12 10.44 -3.65 -14.11
CA LEU A 12 9.18 -3.24 -14.73
C LEU A 12 8.76 -1.86 -14.22
N TRP A 13 8.88 -1.60 -12.91
CA TRP A 13 8.57 -0.31 -12.29
C TRP A 13 9.40 0.83 -12.88
N SER A 14 10.72 0.62 -13.02
CA SER A 14 11.62 1.64 -13.56
C SER A 14 11.31 2.03 -15.01
N ALA A 15 10.68 1.13 -15.78
CA ALA A 15 10.28 1.37 -17.16
C ALA A 15 8.95 2.14 -17.30
N ARG A 16 8.22 2.38 -16.20
CA ARG A 16 6.95 3.09 -16.23
C ARG A 16 7.12 4.61 -16.35
N PRO A 17 6.11 5.32 -16.90
CA PRO A 17 6.09 6.77 -16.93
C PRO A 17 6.35 7.39 -15.54
N GLN A 18 6.98 8.56 -15.50
CA GLN A 18 7.36 9.19 -14.24
C GLN A 18 6.14 9.76 -13.49
N GLU A 19 5.07 10.12 -14.22
CA GLU A 19 3.88 10.80 -13.69
C GLU A 19 3.04 9.88 -12.80
N ILE A 20 3.22 8.57 -12.91
CA ILE A 20 2.50 7.55 -12.15
C ILE A 20 3.36 6.89 -11.07
N ARG A 21 4.57 7.42 -10.84
CA ARG A 21 5.53 6.93 -9.85
C ARG A 21 5.88 8.01 -8.85
N TYR A 22 6.03 7.61 -7.60
CA TYR A 22 6.58 8.45 -6.55
C TYR A 22 8.08 8.21 -6.38
N VAL A 23 8.73 9.15 -5.71
CA VAL A 23 10.16 9.06 -5.41
C VAL A 23 10.40 7.97 -4.37
N PRO A 24 11.41 7.09 -4.55
CA PRO A 24 11.81 6.12 -3.55
C PRO A 24 12.04 6.74 -2.16
N ALA A 25 11.54 6.08 -1.13
CA ALA A 25 11.64 6.54 0.25
C ALA A 25 13.08 6.42 0.77
N THR A 26 13.53 7.42 1.54
CA THR A 26 14.80 7.33 2.27
C THR A 26 14.63 6.50 3.54
N GLU A 27 15.73 5.92 4.03
CA GLU A 27 15.73 5.18 5.30
C GLU A 27 15.30 6.06 6.49
N ASP A 28 15.65 7.35 6.49
CA ASP A 28 15.20 8.30 7.51
C ASP A 28 13.69 8.54 7.47
N ALA A 29 13.09 8.63 6.27
CA ALA A 29 11.65 8.80 6.10
C ALA A 29 10.89 7.53 6.54
N LEU A 30 11.37 6.35 6.13
CA LEU A 30 10.81 5.06 6.56
C LEU A 30 10.89 4.92 8.08
N SER A 31 12.06 5.18 8.67
CA SER A 31 12.26 5.08 10.12
C SER A 31 11.41 6.09 10.89
N SER A 32 11.22 7.30 10.35
CA SER A 32 10.34 8.32 10.95
C SER A 32 8.89 7.87 10.95
N PHE A 33 8.40 7.31 9.84
CA PHE A 33 7.07 6.71 9.78
C PHE A 33 6.92 5.57 10.79
N GLU A 34 7.89 4.65 10.84
CA GLU A 34 7.83 3.46 11.70
C GLU A 34 7.80 3.81 13.20
N LYS A 35 8.43 4.93 13.59
CA LYS A 35 8.37 5.45 14.96
C LYS A 35 6.98 5.98 15.33
N GLU A 36 6.23 6.53 14.38
CA GLU A 36 4.92 7.13 14.63
C GLU A 36 3.78 6.10 14.54
N PHE A 37 3.79 5.26 13.50
CA PHE A 37 2.67 4.37 13.15
C PHE A 37 2.94 2.89 13.40
N GLY A 38 4.17 2.54 13.79
CA GLY A 38 4.61 1.15 13.95
C GLY A 38 5.25 0.57 12.67
N PRO A 39 5.71 -0.68 12.73
CA PRO A 39 6.56 -1.27 11.69
C PRO A 39 5.83 -1.39 10.35
N ILE A 40 6.52 -1.04 9.26
CA ILE A 40 6.01 -1.26 7.91
C ILE A 40 6.20 -2.74 7.55
N PRO A 41 5.19 -3.44 6.99
CA PRO A 41 5.36 -4.81 6.52
C PRO A 41 6.57 -4.92 5.57
N GLN A 42 7.46 -5.90 5.81
CA GLN A 42 8.79 -5.97 5.21
C GLN A 42 8.80 -5.80 3.69
N ASP A 43 7.88 -6.47 2.99
CA ASP A 43 7.80 -6.40 1.53
C ASP A 43 7.28 -5.05 1.03
N PHE A 44 6.40 -4.39 1.77
CA PHE A 44 5.95 -3.04 1.44
C PHE A 44 7.03 -2.00 1.75
N ARG A 45 7.76 -2.17 2.86
CA ARG A 45 8.92 -1.35 3.20
C ARG A 45 9.98 -1.40 2.08
N TRP A 46 10.26 -2.60 1.57
CA TRP A 46 11.15 -2.77 0.41
C TRP A 46 10.62 -2.04 -0.83
N PHE A 47 9.31 -2.13 -1.10
CA PHE A 47 8.69 -1.47 -2.24
C PHE A 47 8.79 0.06 -2.12
N LEU A 48 8.51 0.64 -0.96
CA LEU A 48 8.68 2.07 -0.71
C LEU A 48 10.14 2.50 -0.92
N ALA A 49 11.10 1.77 -0.36
CA ALA A 49 12.54 2.07 -0.47
C ALA A 49 13.08 1.96 -1.91
N SER A 50 12.52 1.05 -2.72
CA SER A 50 13.05 0.74 -4.06
C SER A 50 12.26 1.42 -5.19
N CYS A 51 10.96 1.63 -4.98
CA CYS A 51 10.01 2.03 -6.01
C CYS A 51 9.22 3.29 -5.65
N GLY A 52 9.15 3.66 -4.36
CA GLY A 52 8.55 4.90 -3.89
C GLY A 52 7.04 4.88 -3.68
N GLY A 53 6.29 4.01 -4.35
CA GLY A 53 4.82 4.08 -4.42
C GLY A 53 4.35 4.71 -5.73
N GLY A 54 3.04 4.77 -5.96
CA GLY A 54 2.44 5.26 -7.20
C GLY A 54 1.23 4.43 -7.61
N VAL A 55 0.82 4.57 -8.88
CA VAL A 55 -0.35 3.84 -9.40
C VAL A 55 0.03 2.39 -9.68
N VAL A 56 -0.66 1.40 -9.13
CA VAL A 56 -0.52 -0.03 -9.47
C VAL A 56 -1.87 -0.51 -9.96
N GLY A 57 -1.99 -0.98 -11.22
CA GLY A 57 -3.30 -1.25 -11.80
C GLY A 57 -4.20 0.00 -11.78
N SER A 58 -5.32 -0.08 -11.07
CA SER A 58 -6.27 1.03 -10.85
C SER A 58 -6.12 1.69 -9.48
N GLU A 59 -5.21 1.20 -8.64
CA GLU A 59 -5.07 1.58 -7.25
C GLU A 59 -3.93 2.58 -7.05
N TRP A 60 -4.11 3.56 -6.16
CA TRP A 60 -3.04 4.46 -5.75
C TRP A 60 -2.38 3.89 -4.49
N VAL A 61 -1.18 3.35 -4.66
CA VAL A 61 -0.33 2.94 -3.54
C VAL A 61 0.44 4.15 -3.05
N ASP A 62 0.26 4.50 -1.78
CA ASP A 62 0.89 5.67 -1.19
C ASP A 62 2.42 5.52 -1.19
N GLY A 63 3.09 6.65 -1.44
CA GLY A 63 4.50 6.79 -1.10
C GLY A 63 4.66 7.27 0.33
N ILE A 64 5.91 7.34 0.80
CA ILE A 64 6.18 7.64 2.21
C ILE A 64 5.63 9.01 2.65
N GLU A 65 5.58 9.99 1.73
CA GLU A 65 5.05 11.32 1.99
C GLU A 65 3.53 11.32 2.21
N GLN A 66 2.79 10.54 1.41
CA GLN A 66 1.33 10.43 1.50
C GLN A 66 0.90 9.51 2.65
N LEU A 67 1.66 8.43 2.88
CA LEU A 67 1.30 7.32 3.76
C LEU A 67 0.99 7.78 5.19
N ALA A 68 1.80 8.69 5.75
CA ALA A 68 1.56 9.25 7.09
C ALA A 68 0.23 10.01 7.17
N GLY A 69 -0.10 10.80 6.14
CA GLY A 69 -1.37 11.51 6.06
C GLY A 69 -2.56 10.55 5.97
N SER A 70 -2.43 9.53 5.13
CA SER A 70 -3.43 8.47 4.96
C SER A 70 -3.68 7.68 6.24
N HIS A 71 -2.64 7.31 7.00
CA HIS A 71 -2.78 6.62 8.28
C HIS A 71 -3.54 7.48 9.31
N ARG A 72 -3.19 8.78 9.43
CA ARG A 72 -3.93 9.70 10.33
C ARG A 72 -5.38 9.87 9.90
N LYS A 73 -5.65 10.00 8.60
CA LYS A 73 -7.01 10.07 8.04
C LYS A 73 -7.79 8.80 8.39
N HIS A 74 -7.25 7.63 8.07
CA HIS A 74 -7.90 6.35 8.29
C HIS A 74 -8.16 6.08 9.78
N LEU A 75 -7.21 6.40 10.68
CA LEU A 75 -7.40 6.29 12.12
C LEU A 75 -8.55 7.17 12.63
N ARG A 76 -8.61 8.42 12.16
CA ARG A 76 -9.70 9.35 12.49
C ARG A 76 -11.05 8.81 12.03
N GLU A 77 -11.14 8.34 10.80
CA GLU A 77 -12.39 7.83 10.19
C GLU A 77 -12.82 6.49 10.83
N ARG A 78 -11.88 5.61 11.17
CA ARG A 78 -12.15 4.41 12.00
C ARG A 78 -12.73 4.78 13.37
N THR A 79 -12.19 5.82 14.00
CA THR A 79 -12.65 6.28 15.32
C THR A 79 -14.06 6.89 15.24
N ALA A 80 -14.41 7.52 14.12
CA ALA A 80 -15.76 7.99 13.82
C ALA A 80 -16.73 6.85 13.46
N GLY A 81 -16.22 5.62 13.31
CA GLY A 81 -16.99 4.45 12.95
C GLY A 81 -17.31 4.36 11.46
N GLU A 82 -16.55 5.02 10.58
CA GLU A 82 -16.68 4.90 9.12
C GLU A 82 -16.10 3.56 8.65
N TRP A 83 -14.89 3.23 9.12
CA TRP A 83 -14.16 2.00 8.79
C TRP A 83 -14.02 1.07 10.01
N LYS A 84 -13.98 -0.24 9.80
CA LYS A 84 -13.87 -1.27 10.84
C LYS A 84 -12.66 -2.18 10.67
N ALA A 85 -12.22 -2.41 9.45
CA ALA A 85 -11.18 -3.36 9.14
C ALA A 85 -9.84 -2.94 9.77
N ASP A 86 -9.14 -3.91 10.34
CA ASP A 86 -7.82 -3.71 10.91
C ASP A 86 -6.76 -4.28 9.96
N PHE A 87 -6.25 -3.41 9.10
CA PHE A 87 -5.13 -3.71 8.20
C PHE A 87 -4.10 -2.59 8.24
N PHE A 88 -2.87 -2.90 7.84
CA PHE A 88 -1.86 -1.89 7.59
C PHE A 88 -2.20 -1.17 6.28
N LEU A 89 -2.72 0.06 6.35
CA LEU A 89 -3.09 0.86 5.19
C LEU A 89 -1.88 1.10 4.28
N ILE A 90 -2.04 0.87 2.98
CA ILE A 90 -0.99 1.14 1.96
C ILE A 90 -1.46 2.10 0.87
N GLY A 91 -2.74 2.47 0.83
CA GLY A 91 -3.26 3.39 -0.16
C GLY A 91 -4.78 3.46 -0.17
N TRP A 92 -5.28 4.13 -1.20
CA TRP A 92 -6.71 4.30 -1.47
C TRP A 92 -7.02 3.89 -2.91
N ASP A 93 -8.17 3.27 -3.12
CA ASP A 93 -8.65 3.05 -4.48
C ASP A 93 -9.13 4.39 -5.09
N GLY A 94 -9.36 4.41 -6.41
CA GLY A 94 -9.87 5.59 -7.11
C GLY A 94 -11.26 6.06 -6.70
N ALA A 95 -11.96 5.30 -5.85
CA ALA A 95 -13.27 5.63 -5.31
C ALA A 95 -13.19 6.13 -3.85
N GLY A 96 -12.00 6.17 -3.24
CA GLY A 96 -11.82 6.63 -1.87
C GLY A 96 -11.95 5.54 -0.81
N ASN A 97 -11.92 4.27 -1.19
CA ASN A 97 -11.90 3.15 -0.25
C ASN A 97 -10.46 2.84 0.20
N PRO A 98 -10.21 2.67 1.51
CA PRO A 98 -8.91 2.30 2.02
C PRO A 98 -8.60 0.84 1.70
N PHE A 99 -7.34 0.56 1.35
CA PHE A 99 -6.85 -0.80 1.21
C PHE A 99 -5.48 -0.97 1.86
N GLY A 100 -5.17 -2.20 2.26
CA GLY A 100 -4.03 -2.48 3.08
C GLY A 100 -3.69 -3.95 3.20
N ILE A 101 -2.66 -4.22 3.99
CA ILE A 101 -2.14 -5.56 4.24
C ILE A 101 -2.75 -6.05 5.55
N ASN A 102 -3.46 -7.18 5.49
CA ASN A 102 -3.91 -7.87 6.69
C ASN A 102 -2.67 -8.38 7.46
N PRO A 103 -2.43 -7.92 8.70
CA PRO A 103 -1.23 -8.27 9.45
C PRO A 103 -1.16 -9.76 9.84
N ALA A 104 -2.30 -10.45 9.90
CA ALA A 104 -2.37 -11.87 10.26
C ALA A 104 -2.07 -12.80 9.08
N THR A 105 -2.50 -12.43 7.86
CA THR A 105 -2.42 -13.29 6.67
C THR A 105 -1.41 -12.81 5.63
N GLY A 106 -1.05 -11.53 5.64
CA GLY A 106 -0.24 -10.88 4.60
C GLY A 106 -1.01 -10.59 3.30
N GLU A 107 -2.32 -10.86 3.28
CA GLU A 107 -3.19 -10.60 2.13
C GLU A 107 -3.44 -9.11 1.95
N LEU A 108 -3.65 -8.67 0.71
CA LEU A 108 -4.15 -7.33 0.44
C LEU A 108 -5.67 -7.35 0.44
N VAL A 109 -6.25 -6.46 1.23
CA VAL A 109 -7.69 -6.33 1.40
C VAL A 109 -8.10 -4.87 1.27
N ALA A 110 -9.34 -4.63 0.83
CA ALA A 110 -9.98 -3.33 0.86
C ALA A 110 -11.25 -3.38 1.70
N GLU A 111 -11.53 -2.32 2.45
CA GLU A 111 -12.85 -2.12 3.05
C GLU A 111 -13.64 -1.19 2.14
N LEU A 112 -14.77 -1.67 1.61
CA LEU A 112 -15.61 -0.89 0.71
C LEU A 112 -16.61 -0.02 1.48
N GLU A 113 -16.82 1.21 1.02
CA GLU A 113 -17.86 2.10 1.55
C GLU A 113 -19.25 1.47 1.36
N GLY A 114 -20.04 1.41 2.44
CA GLY A 114 -21.38 0.81 2.43
C GLY A 114 -21.86 0.33 3.80
N SER A 115 -23.13 -0.06 3.91
CA SER A 115 -23.75 -0.51 5.17
C SER A 115 -23.12 -1.77 5.74
N ASP A 116 -22.57 -2.61 4.87
CA ASP A 116 -22.16 -3.96 5.22
C ASP A 116 -20.66 -4.05 5.56
N LYS A 117 -19.90 -2.98 5.30
CA LYS A 117 -18.48 -2.84 5.66
C LYS A 117 -17.67 -4.09 5.30
N GLU A 118 -17.92 -4.57 4.09
CA GLU A 118 -17.37 -5.82 3.61
C GLU A 118 -15.87 -5.64 3.33
N VAL A 119 -15.06 -6.55 3.86
CA VAL A 119 -13.63 -6.62 3.58
C VAL A 119 -13.43 -7.55 2.39
N ARG A 120 -13.01 -6.98 1.27
CA ARG A 120 -12.77 -7.71 0.03
C ARG A 120 -11.29 -8.06 -0.13
N LEU A 121 -11.00 -9.32 -0.44
CA LEU A 121 -9.67 -9.75 -0.87
C LEU A 121 -9.33 -9.15 -2.24
N LEU A 122 -8.24 -8.39 -2.32
CA LEU A 122 -7.69 -7.86 -3.57
C LEU A 122 -6.63 -8.78 -4.17
N SER A 123 -5.75 -9.31 -3.32
CA SER A 123 -4.62 -10.14 -3.73
C SER A 123 -4.11 -10.99 -2.56
N PRO A 124 -3.62 -12.21 -2.80
CA PRO A 124 -3.08 -13.06 -1.73
C PRO A 124 -1.80 -12.50 -1.08
N SER A 125 -1.13 -11.56 -1.74
CA SER A 125 0.06 -10.88 -1.20
C SER A 125 0.38 -9.60 -1.96
N ILE A 126 1.26 -8.77 -1.39
CA ILE A 126 1.76 -7.57 -2.08
C ILE A 126 2.55 -7.94 -3.33
N GLU A 127 3.28 -9.06 -3.31
CA GLU A 127 4.03 -9.57 -4.45
C GLU A 127 3.09 -9.87 -5.63
N ALA A 128 2.02 -10.62 -5.38
CA ALA A 128 1.05 -10.96 -6.42
C ALA A 128 0.31 -9.72 -6.95
N PHE A 129 0.02 -8.76 -6.07
CA PHE A 129 -0.61 -7.50 -6.43
C PHE A 129 0.27 -6.66 -7.35
N LEU A 130 1.53 -6.45 -6.97
CA LEU A 130 2.49 -5.68 -7.76
C LEU A 130 2.75 -6.33 -9.11
N LEU A 131 2.99 -7.65 -9.16
CA LEU A 131 3.23 -8.35 -10.42
C LEU A 131 2.03 -8.25 -11.37
N LYS A 132 0.80 -8.39 -10.85
CA LYS A 132 -0.41 -8.27 -11.67
C LYS A 132 -0.63 -6.83 -12.16
N GLY A 133 -0.53 -5.85 -11.26
CA GLY A 133 -0.89 -4.46 -11.55
C GLY A 133 0.19 -3.67 -12.30
N ILE A 134 1.44 -4.13 -12.31
CA ILE A 134 2.52 -3.48 -13.09
C ILE A 134 2.53 -3.96 -14.56
N ILE A 135 2.04 -5.18 -14.82
CA ILE A 135 2.00 -5.77 -16.16
C ILE A 135 0.72 -5.38 -16.93
N ALA A 136 -0.37 -5.10 -16.20
CA ALA A 136 -1.65 -4.67 -16.77
C ALA A 136 -1.55 -3.30 -17.46
#